data_AF-A0A7J9BMU7-F1
#
_entry.id   AF-A0A7J9BMU7-F1
#
_cell.length_a   1.000
_cell.length_b   1.000
_cell.length_c   1.000
_cell.angle_alpha   90.00
_cell.angle_beta   90.00
_cell.angle_gamma   90.00
#
_symmetry.space_group_name_H-M   'P 1'
#
loop_
_entity.id
_entity.type
_entity.pdbx_description
1 polymer ?
#
loop_
_entity_poly.entity_id
_entity_poly.type
_entity_poly.pdbx_seq_one_letter_code
_entity_poly.pdbx_strand_id
1 'polypeptide(L)'
;FQWTPYEDPAIWAIIPDEFLQNLSIWHVRVPLVSYATVEMHQTDRVLRQFGFRQPIPVAPEVLDDEHKIDLRRPDTHWPLFHSEYIEIWENRYDNIPTREPIIVPESACDPDYMPWFRIHGKPYLLLEEERRRQIYAERERQGPLNPRTRGGKAGLSTAPTQSSAPTEQAMMPTP
;
A
#
# COMPACT_ATOMS: atom_id res chain seq x y z
N PHE A 1 -13.95 -4.65 21.97
CA PHE A 1 -13.22 -5.63 21.15
C PHE A 1 -11.89 -5.90 21.84
N GLN A 2 -11.57 -7.17 22.13
CA GLN A 2 -10.28 -7.58 22.69
C GLN A 2 -9.50 -8.25 21.55
N TRP A 3 -8.31 -7.74 21.24
CA TRP A 3 -7.46 -8.30 20.20
C TRP A 3 -6.69 -9.48 20.77
N THR A 4 -6.83 -10.66 20.16
CA THR A 4 -6.13 -11.89 20.54
C THR A 4 -5.19 -12.34 19.41
N PRO A 5 -3.95 -12.74 19.73
CA PRO A 5 -3.05 -13.36 18.76
C PRO A 5 -3.62 -14.64 18.13
N TYR A 6 -3.12 -15.01 16.95
CA TYR A 6 -3.37 -16.29 16.28
C TYR A 6 -2.53 -17.42 16.91
N GLU A 7 -2.63 -17.57 18.23
CA GLU A 7 -1.86 -18.52 19.04
C GLU A 7 -2.68 -19.74 19.50
N ASP A 8 -3.91 -19.91 18.98
CA ASP A 8 -4.77 -21.02 19.36
C ASP A 8 -4.19 -22.36 18.86
N PRO A 9 -3.74 -23.27 19.76
CA PRO A 9 -3.15 -24.54 19.37
C PRO A 9 -4.06 -25.41 18.50
N ALA A 10 -5.38 -25.26 18.62
CA ALA A 10 -6.33 -25.99 17.78
C ALA A 10 -6.27 -25.53 16.31
N ILE A 11 -5.99 -24.24 16.06
CA ILE A 11 -5.77 -23.71 14.72
C ILE A 11 -4.44 -24.23 14.16
N TRP A 12 -3.37 -24.21 14.96
CA TRP A 12 -2.07 -24.73 14.53
C TRP A 12 -2.12 -26.23 14.16
N ALA A 13 -2.94 -27.02 14.86
CA ALA A 13 -3.07 -28.45 14.60
C ALA A 13 -3.76 -28.81 13.26
N ILE A 14 -4.50 -27.89 12.65
CA ILE A 14 -5.20 -28.12 11.37
C ILE A 14 -4.47 -27.55 10.16
N ILE A 15 -3.40 -26.76 10.37
CA ILE A 15 -2.61 -26.18 9.30
C ILE A 15 -1.65 -27.27 8.77
N PRO A 16 -1.71 -27.62 7.47
CA PRO A 16 -0.79 -28.60 6.90
C PRO A 16 0.67 -28.17 7.07
N ASP A 17 1.55 -29.13 7.38
CA ASP A 17 2.98 -28.89 7.65
C ASP A 17 3.71 -28.12 6.53
N GLU A 18 3.28 -28.30 5.28
CA GLU A 18 3.81 -27.57 4.12
C GLU A 18 3.67 -26.05 4.25
N PHE A 19 2.61 -25.56 4.90
CA PHE A 19 2.41 -24.13 5.14
C PHE A 19 3.20 -23.61 6.34
N LEU A 20 3.65 -24.49 7.23
CA LEU A 20 4.47 -24.16 8.39
C LEU A 20 5.95 -24.00 8.03
N GLN A 21 6.39 -24.56 6.90
CA GLN A 21 7.79 -24.47 6.44
C GLN A 21 8.25 -23.03 6.16
N ASN A 22 7.32 -22.13 5.85
CA ASN A 22 7.63 -20.74 5.53
C ASN A 22 6.61 -19.76 6.11
N LEU A 23 6.63 -19.59 7.42
CA LEU A 23 5.74 -18.65 8.12
C LEU A 23 5.91 -17.18 7.67
N SER A 24 7.03 -16.82 7.04
CA SER A 24 7.24 -15.45 6.56
C SER A 24 6.22 -15.06 5.48
N ILE A 25 5.73 -16.03 4.69
CA ILE A 25 4.71 -15.78 3.66
C ILE A 25 3.35 -15.36 4.24
N TRP A 26 3.06 -15.67 5.51
CA TRP A 26 1.79 -15.27 6.14
C TRP A 26 1.73 -13.77 6.45
N HIS A 27 2.88 -13.10 6.37
CA HIS A 27 3.02 -11.70 6.73
C HIS A 27 3.26 -10.82 5.52
N VAL A 28 3.33 -11.35 4.28
CA VAL A 28 3.63 -10.53 3.11
C VAL A 28 2.46 -9.61 2.74
N ARG A 29 2.75 -8.34 2.43
CA ARG A 29 1.76 -7.39 1.93
C ARG A 29 1.75 -7.41 0.40
N VAL A 30 0.91 -8.23 -0.21
CA VAL A 30 0.97 -8.53 -1.65
C VAL A 30 -0.42 -8.62 -2.30
N PRO A 31 -0.52 -8.43 -3.63
CA PRO A 31 -1.75 -8.70 -4.36
C PRO A 31 -2.00 -10.22 -4.46
N LEU A 32 -3.24 -10.62 -4.17
CA LEU A 32 -3.79 -11.92 -4.49
C LEU A 32 -4.46 -11.80 -5.86
N VAL A 33 -3.89 -12.47 -6.86
CA VAL A 33 -4.41 -12.46 -8.23
C VAL A 33 -5.20 -13.73 -8.49
N SER A 34 -6.48 -13.59 -8.80
CA SER A 34 -7.36 -14.68 -9.17
C SER A 34 -8.12 -14.32 -10.45
N TYR A 35 -7.65 -14.85 -11.58
CA TYR A 35 -8.24 -14.61 -12.90
C TYR A 35 -8.40 -13.11 -13.24
N ALA A 36 -9.61 -12.57 -13.12
CA ALA A 36 -9.94 -11.17 -13.43
C ALA A 36 -9.91 -10.24 -12.20
N THR A 37 -9.73 -10.80 -11.01
CA THR A 37 -9.79 -10.07 -9.75
C THR A 37 -8.42 -10.00 -9.09
N VAL A 38 -8.11 -8.83 -8.54
CA VAL A 38 -6.95 -8.60 -7.70
C VAL A 38 -7.44 -8.08 -6.36
N GLU A 39 -6.91 -8.63 -5.26
CA GLU A 39 -7.21 -8.16 -3.91
C GLU A 39 -5.90 -8.03 -3.12
N MET A 40 -5.68 -6.88 -2.45
CA MET A 40 -4.48 -6.73 -1.62
C MET A 40 -4.60 -7.50 -0.31
N HIS A 41 -3.66 -8.40 -0.06
CA HIS A 41 -3.44 -9.00 1.25
C HIS A 41 -2.70 -7.99 2.15
N GLN A 42 -3.41 -7.33 3.06
CA GLN A 42 -2.89 -6.24 3.91
C GLN A 42 -2.51 -6.70 5.31
N THR A 43 -1.51 -7.57 5.39
CA THR A 43 -0.97 -8.13 6.65
C THR A 43 -0.43 -7.07 7.60
N ASP A 44 0.05 -5.95 7.06
CA ASP A 44 0.55 -4.79 7.80
C ASP A 44 -0.48 -4.19 8.75
N ARG A 45 -1.79 -4.44 8.54
CA ARG A 45 -2.88 -3.97 9.41
C ARG A 45 -3.21 -4.88 10.59
N VAL A 46 -2.69 -6.11 10.58
CA VAL A 46 -3.03 -7.16 11.55
C VAL A 46 -1.78 -7.77 12.20
N LEU A 47 -0.65 -7.06 12.15
CA LEU A 47 0.63 -7.49 12.73
C LEU A 47 0.51 -7.86 14.22
N ARG A 48 -0.38 -7.19 14.95
CA ARG A 48 -0.67 -7.52 16.36
C ARG A 48 -1.19 -8.94 16.57
N GLN A 49 -1.94 -9.48 15.62
CA GLN A 49 -2.44 -10.85 15.70
C GLN A 49 -1.33 -11.88 15.46
N PHE A 50 -0.24 -11.47 14.82
CA PHE A 50 0.96 -12.27 14.60
C PHE A 50 2.04 -12.06 15.68
N GLY A 51 1.71 -11.36 16.77
CA GLY A 51 2.65 -11.09 17.87
C GLY A 51 3.64 -9.95 17.60
N PHE A 52 3.41 -9.14 16.55
CA PHE A 52 4.23 -7.99 16.21
C PHE A 52 3.56 -6.67 16.58
N ARG A 53 4.37 -5.68 16.91
CA ARG A 53 3.95 -4.31 17.17
C ARG A 53 3.24 -3.75 15.95
N GLN A 54 2.10 -3.10 16.19
CA GLN A 54 1.24 -2.57 15.14
C GLN A 54 1.58 -1.09 14.86
N PRO A 55 2.22 -0.78 13.73
CA PRO A 55 2.40 0.59 13.31
C PRO A 55 1.10 1.17 12.75
N ILE A 56 1.09 2.49 12.50
CA ILE A 56 0.06 3.08 11.63
C ILE A 56 0.24 2.51 10.22
N PRO A 57 -0.76 1.78 9.69
CA PRO A 57 -0.62 1.16 8.38
C PRO A 57 -0.66 2.21 7.27
N VAL A 58 -0.01 1.90 6.16
CA VAL A 58 -0.08 2.73 4.95
C VAL A 58 -1.54 2.77 4.46
N ALA A 59 -1.93 3.84 3.77
CA ALA A 59 -3.26 3.93 3.16
C ALA A 59 -3.53 2.67 2.30
N PRO A 60 -4.75 2.12 2.32
CA PRO A 60 -5.08 0.98 1.48
C PRO A 60 -4.83 1.33 0.02
N GLU A 61 -4.25 0.39 -0.71
CA GLU A 61 -4.19 0.52 -2.16
C GLU A 61 -5.62 0.50 -2.71
N VAL A 62 -5.94 1.53 -3.50
CA VAL A 62 -7.29 1.71 -4.04
C VAL A 62 -7.38 0.92 -5.33
N LEU A 63 -7.89 -0.30 -5.25
CA LEU A 63 -8.13 -1.19 -6.39
C LEU A 63 -9.49 -0.94 -7.08
N ASP A 64 -9.99 0.31 -7.03
CA ASP A 64 -11.33 0.65 -7.51
C ASP A 64 -11.50 0.38 -9.02
N ASP A 65 -10.42 0.50 -9.80
CA ASP A 65 -10.46 0.28 -11.24
C ASP A 65 -10.36 -1.21 -11.58
N GLU A 66 -9.58 -1.98 -10.81
CA GLU A 66 -9.48 -3.44 -10.89
C GLU A 66 -10.83 -4.09 -10.54
N HIS A 67 -11.54 -3.56 -9.55
CA HIS A 67 -12.87 -4.06 -9.18
C HIS A 67 -13.96 -3.76 -10.22
N LYS A 68 -13.73 -2.85 -11.17
CA LYS A 68 -14.66 -2.56 -12.28
C LYS A 68 -14.50 -3.53 -13.45
N ILE A 69 -13.51 -4.41 -13.40
CA ILE A 69 -13.29 -5.41 -14.44
C ILE A 69 -14.36 -6.49 -14.32
N ASP A 70 -15.26 -6.54 -15.30
CA ASP A 70 -16.24 -7.61 -15.40
C ASP A 70 -15.74 -8.75 -16.32
N LEU A 71 -16.25 -9.96 -16.08
CA LEU A 71 -15.88 -11.16 -16.86
C LEU A 71 -16.38 -11.12 -18.32
N ARG A 72 -16.90 -9.98 -18.79
CA ARG A 72 -17.45 -9.81 -20.14
C ARG A 72 -16.38 -9.50 -21.20
N ARG A 73 -15.09 -9.59 -20.83
CA ARG A 73 -13.96 -9.44 -21.74
C ARG A 73 -13.36 -10.81 -22.11
N PRO A 74 -13.95 -11.54 -23.08
CA PRO A 74 -13.61 -12.93 -23.36
C PRO A 74 -12.16 -13.14 -23.83
N ASP A 75 -11.52 -12.13 -24.44
CA ASP A 75 -10.19 -12.26 -25.05
C ASP A 75 -9.06 -11.57 -24.25
N THR A 76 -9.25 -11.35 -22.95
CA THR A 76 -8.23 -10.70 -22.12
C THR A 76 -7.12 -11.69 -21.76
N HIS A 77 -5.88 -11.39 -22.15
CA HIS A 77 -4.70 -12.13 -21.70
C HIS A 77 -4.33 -11.72 -20.26
N TRP A 78 -4.98 -12.34 -19.27
CA TRP A 78 -4.86 -11.99 -17.85
C TRP A 78 -3.43 -11.92 -17.30
N PRO A 79 -2.50 -12.82 -17.64
CA PRO A 79 -1.12 -12.72 -17.14
C PRO A 79 -0.39 -11.46 -17.64
N LEU A 80 -0.74 -10.97 -18.83
CA LEU A 80 -0.20 -9.72 -19.34
C LEU A 80 -0.93 -8.52 -18.73
N PHE A 81 -2.24 -8.66 -18.52
CA PHE A 81 -3.07 -7.61 -17.94
C PHE A 81 -2.69 -7.30 -16.47
N HIS A 82 -2.43 -8.34 -15.67
CA HIS A 82 -2.03 -8.22 -14.27
C HIS A 82 -0.51 -8.33 -14.08
N SER A 83 0.29 -8.04 -15.10
CA SER A 83 1.75 -8.29 -15.05
C SER A 83 2.43 -7.58 -13.88
N GLU A 84 2.01 -6.35 -13.56
CA GLU A 84 2.55 -5.57 -12.43
C GLU A 84 2.24 -6.26 -11.09
N TYR A 85 1.02 -6.74 -10.90
CA TYR A 85 0.62 -7.47 -9.68
C TYR A 85 1.31 -8.83 -9.57
N ILE A 86 1.49 -9.53 -10.69
CA ILE A 86 2.23 -10.80 -10.73
C ILE A 86 3.69 -10.56 -10.36
N GLU A 87 4.31 -9.48 -10.85
CA GLU A 87 5.69 -9.14 -10.48
C GLU A 87 5.83 -8.86 -8.96
N ILE A 88 4.87 -8.16 -8.35
CA ILE A 88 4.86 -7.95 -6.89
C ILE A 88 4.73 -9.30 -6.15
N TRP A 89 3.87 -10.22 -6.63
CA TRP A 89 3.71 -11.54 -6.05
C TRP A 89 4.97 -12.42 -6.19
N GLU A 90 5.64 -12.38 -7.33
CA GLU A 90 6.92 -13.10 -7.52
C GLU A 90 7.99 -12.55 -6.57
N ASN A 91 8.03 -11.23 -6.37
CA ASN A 91 8.93 -10.54 -5.43
C ASN A 91 8.31 -10.37 -4.02
N ARG A 92 7.39 -11.26 -3.63
CA ARG A 92 6.61 -11.13 -2.37
C ARG A 92 7.44 -10.95 -1.10
N TYR A 93 8.64 -11.54 -1.03
CA TYR A 93 9.48 -11.44 0.16
C TYR A 93 10.06 -10.04 0.38
N ASP A 94 10.13 -9.21 -0.66
CA ASP A 94 10.52 -7.80 -0.55
C ASP A 94 9.41 -6.95 0.10
N ASN A 95 8.20 -7.51 0.20
CA ASN A 95 7.00 -6.86 0.74
C ASN A 95 6.62 -7.38 2.14
N ILE A 96 7.58 -7.95 2.88
CA ILE A 96 7.38 -8.28 4.29
C ILE A 96 7.42 -6.97 5.12
N PRO A 97 6.35 -6.63 5.87
CA PRO A 97 6.37 -5.48 6.77
C PRO A 97 7.44 -5.61 7.85
N THR A 98 7.87 -4.48 8.41
CA THR A 98 8.77 -4.49 9.57
C THR A 98 8.11 -5.23 10.74
N ARG A 99 8.79 -6.25 11.25
CA ARG A 99 8.32 -7.14 12.33
C ARG A 99 9.04 -6.83 13.63
N GLU A 100 8.52 -5.87 14.37
CA GLU A 100 8.98 -5.56 15.73
C GLU A 100 8.23 -6.43 16.74
N PRO A 101 8.90 -7.22 17.59
CA PRO A 101 8.20 -8.06 18.57
C PRO A 101 7.55 -7.20 19.68
N ILE A 102 6.41 -7.67 20.19
CA ILE A 102 5.77 -7.05 21.36
C ILE A 102 6.50 -7.52 22.62
N ILE A 103 7.22 -6.62 23.28
CA ILE A 103 7.95 -6.92 24.53
C ILE A 103 7.02 -6.78 25.74
N VAL A 104 6.19 -5.73 25.75
CA VAL A 104 5.20 -5.48 26.81
C VAL A 104 3.84 -5.15 26.18
N PRO A 105 2.71 -5.50 26.82
CA PRO A 105 1.38 -5.25 26.25
C PRO A 105 1.12 -3.78 25.87
N GLU A 106 1.72 -2.84 26.60
CA GLU A 106 1.64 -1.40 26.36
C GLU A 106 2.36 -0.97 25.07
N SER A 107 3.35 -1.74 24.61
CA SER A 107 4.10 -1.48 23.38
C SER A 107 3.51 -2.20 22.17
N ALA A 108 2.29 -2.75 22.27
CA ALA A 108 1.67 -3.53 21.20
C ALA A 108 1.32 -2.70 19.94
N CYS A 109 1.25 -1.38 20.05
CA CYS A 109 0.96 -0.48 18.94
C CYS A 109 1.83 0.79 19.02
N ASP A 110 1.92 1.53 17.90
CA ASP A 110 2.36 2.93 17.94
C ASP A 110 1.44 3.75 18.88
N PRO A 111 1.96 4.77 19.59
CA PRO A 111 1.14 5.64 20.46
C PRO A 111 -0.06 6.26 19.72
N ASP A 112 0.14 6.62 18.45
CA ASP A 112 -0.87 7.27 17.61
C ASP A 112 -1.78 6.28 16.87
N TYR A 113 -1.50 4.97 16.93
CA TYR A 113 -2.29 3.95 16.25
C TYR A 113 -3.72 3.87 16.76
N MET A 114 -3.93 3.85 18.08
CA MET A 114 -5.28 3.72 18.65
C MET A 114 -6.17 4.94 18.34
N PRO A 115 -5.68 6.19 18.44
CA PRO A 115 -6.36 7.36 17.89
C PRO A 115 -6.68 7.23 16.40
N TRP A 116 -5.68 6.86 15.58
CA TRP A 116 -5.86 6.66 14.14
C TRP A 116 -6.94 5.60 13.84
N PHE A 117 -6.88 4.43 14.48
CA PHE A 117 -7.82 3.33 14.30
C PHE A 117 -9.25 3.72 14.67
N ARG A 118 -9.44 4.59 15.67
CA ARG A 118 -10.78 5.07 16.04
C ARG A 118 -11.40 5.95 14.96
N ILE A 119 -10.58 6.67 14.20
CA ILE A 119 -11.00 7.55 13.10
C ILE A 119 -11.19 6.73 11.81
N HIS A 120 -10.22 5.87 11.49
CA HIS A 120 -10.12 5.20 10.19
C HIS A 120 -10.50 3.71 10.18
N GLY A 121 -10.59 3.05 11.34
CA GLY A 121 -10.83 1.61 11.46
C GLY A 121 -12.31 1.20 11.48
N LYS A 122 -13.24 2.16 11.36
CA LYS A 122 -14.69 1.93 11.40
C LYS A 122 -15.50 2.00 10.10
N PRO A 123 -14.96 2.17 8.86
CA PRO A 123 -15.78 2.25 7.64
C PRO A 123 -16.74 1.05 7.43
N TYR A 124 -16.43 -0.09 8.02
CA TYR A 124 -17.12 -1.37 7.79
C TYR A 124 -18.08 -1.78 8.92
N LEU A 125 -18.11 -1.03 10.03
CA LEU A 125 -19.09 -1.18 11.11
C LEU A 125 -20.28 -0.22 10.97
N LEU A 126 -20.22 0.65 9.97
CA LEU A 126 -21.26 1.60 9.62
C LEU A 126 -22.29 0.94 8.70
N LEU A 127 -23.54 1.40 8.74
CA LEU A 127 -24.59 0.93 7.85
C LEU A 127 -24.14 1.14 6.39
N GLU A 128 -24.57 0.31 5.44
CA GLU A 128 -24.11 0.37 4.05
C GLU A 128 -24.23 1.77 3.42
N GLU A 129 -25.24 2.53 3.85
CA GLU A 129 -25.47 3.93 3.47
C GLU A 129 -24.38 4.89 3.95
N GLU A 130 -23.90 4.71 5.18
CA GLU A 130 -22.84 5.52 5.80
C GLU A 130 -21.48 5.21 5.18
N ARG A 131 -21.23 3.92 4.88
CA ARG A 131 -20.07 3.49 4.08
C ARG A 131 -20.08 4.17 2.70
N ARG A 132 -21.21 4.14 1.98
CA ARG A 132 -21.35 4.78 0.66
C ARG A 132 -21.06 6.28 0.74
N ARG A 133 -21.63 6.99 1.73
CA ARG A 133 -21.41 8.44 1.93
C ARG A 133 -19.95 8.79 2.22
N GLN A 134 -19.25 7.99 3.03
CA GLN A 134 -17.84 8.21 3.31
C GLN A 134 -16.97 8.02 2.07
N ILE A 135 -17.23 6.97 1.28
CA ILE A 135 -16.54 6.75 -0.01
C ILE A 135 -16.76 7.94 -0.95
N TYR A 136 -17.99 8.45 -1.07
CA TYR A 136 -18.25 9.64 -1.90
C TYR A 136 -17.52 10.88 -1.38
N ALA A 137 -17.54 11.13 -0.07
CA ALA A 137 -16.88 12.29 0.55
C ALA A 137 -15.34 12.22 0.50
N GLU A 138 -14.76 11.03 0.48
CA GLU A 138 -13.32 10.83 0.31
C GLU A 138 -12.92 11.00 -1.16
N ARG A 139 -13.73 10.51 -2.10
CA ARG A 139 -13.56 10.73 -3.55
C ARG A 139 -13.68 12.21 -3.94
N GLU A 140 -14.62 12.96 -3.36
CA GLU A 140 -14.71 14.41 -3.59
C GLU A 140 -13.48 15.16 -3.05
N ARG A 141 -12.89 14.69 -1.95
CA ARG A 141 -11.67 15.28 -1.37
C ARG A 141 -10.41 14.96 -2.18
N GLN A 142 -10.34 13.81 -2.84
CA GLN A 142 -9.21 13.43 -3.69
C GLN A 142 -9.23 14.08 -5.08
N GLY A 143 -10.37 14.65 -5.51
CA GLY A 143 -10.52 15.25 -6.84
C GLY A 143 -10.41 14.22 -7.98
N PRO A 144 -10.74 14.60 -9.23
CA PRO A 144 -10.63 13.69 -10.36
C PRO A 144 -9.16 13.39 -10.68
N LEU A 145 -8.73 12.14 -10.48
CA LEU A 145 -7.50 11.60 -11.07
C LEU A 145 -7.67 11.57 -12.59
N ASN A 146 -7.00 12.49 -13.29
CA ASN A 146 -6.92 12.51 -14.75
C ASN A 146 -6.16 11.27 -15.26
N PRO A 147 -6.79 10.35 -16.02
CA PRO A 147 -6.08 9.27 -16.68
C PRO A 147 -5.80 9.70 -18.12
N ARG A 148 -4.72 10.45 -18.33
CA ARG A 148 -4.11 10.72 -19.64
C ARG A 148 -2.78 11.43 -19.37
N THR A 149 -1.64 10.78 -19.50
CA THR A 149 -1.00 10.56 -20.81
C THR A 149 0.03 9.44 -20.70
N ARG A 150 -0.25 8.28 -21.33
CA ARG A 150 0.78 7.33 -21.77
C ARG A 150 1.33 7.87 -23.10
N GLY A 151 2.51 8.48 -23.08
CA GLY A 151 3.20 8.97 -24.27
C GLY A 151 4.71 8.77 -24.10
N GLY A 152 5.31 7.93 -24.94
CA GLY A 152 6.69 7.49 -24.80
C GLY A 152 7.73 8.38 -25.48
N LYS A 153 8.99 7.98 -25.22
CA LYS A 153 10.27 8.30 -25.88
C LYS A 153 10.77 9.75 -25.83
N ALA A 154 11.92 9.93 -25.19
CA ALA A 154 13.22 10.16 -25.83
C ALA A 154 14.13 10.92 -24.84
N GLY A 155 15.35 10.43 -24.66
CA GLY A 155 16.30 10.99 -23.69
C GLY A 155 16.74 12.41 -24.04
N LEU A 156 17.22 13.12 -23.02
CA LEU A 156 18.28 14.09 -23.23
C LEU A 156 19.12 14.24 -21.97
N SER A 157 20.39 13.92 -22.15
CA SER A 157 21.54 14.23 -21.31
C SER A 157 21.57 15.71 -20.89
N THR A 158 21.84 15.98 -19.62
CA THR A 158 22.23 17.31 -19.15
C THR A 158 23.52 17.22 -18.31
N ALA A 159 24.62 17.68 -18.92
CA ALA A 159 25.77 18.25 -18.21
C ALA A 159 25.71 19.79 -18.37
N PRO A 160 26.33 20.58 -17.48
CA PRO A 160 25.89 21.93 -17.16
C PRO A 160 26.59 23.02 -17.99
N THR A 161 25.88 24.10 -18.32
CA THR A 161 26.47 25.31 -18.92
C THR A 161 26.32 26.50 -17.98
N GLN A 162 27.49 27.05 -17.66
CA GLN A 162 27.73 28.29 -16.92
C GLN A 162 27.14 29.50 -17.66
N SER A 163 26.56 30.46 -16.94
CA SER A 163 26.15 31.75 -17.49
C SER A 163 26.95 32.87 -16.84
N SER A 164 27.83 33.49 -17.61
CA SER A 164 28.57 34.71 -17.27
C SER A 164 27.68 35.94 -17.38
N ALA A 165 27.86 36.89 -16.45
CA ALA A 165 27.16 38.18 -16.34
C ALA A 165 27.57 39.20 -17.43
N PRO A 166 26.83 40.32 -17.57
CA PRO A 166 27.35 41.54 -18.14
C PRO A 166 27.60 42.64 -17.08
N THR A 167 28.70 43.34 -17.33
CA THR A 167 29.36 44.43 -16.59
C THR A 167 28.58 45.75 -16.63
N GLU A 168 28.51 46.44 -15.49
CA GLU A 168 28.05 47.84 -15.34
C GLU A 168 29.28 48.78 -15.31
N GLN A 169 29.21 49.91 -16.02
CA GLN A 169 30.32 50.84 -16.26
C GLN A 169 30.49 51.92 -15.18
N ALA A 170 31.73 51.98 -14.67
CA ALA A 170 32.60 53.08 -14.24
C ALA A 170 32.06 54.48 -13.85
N MET A 171 32.58 54.99 -12.72
CA MET A 171 33.10 56.37 -12.60
C MET A 171 34.22 56.46 -11.55
N MET A 172 35.39 57.00 -11.92
CA MET A 172 36.57 57.29 -11.07
C MET A 172 36.49 58.71 -10.46
N PRO A 173 37.34 59.07 -9.48
CA PRO A 173 38.50 59.90 -9.85
C PRO A 173 39.83 59.67 -9.06
N THR A 174 40.89 60.11 -9.73
CA THR A 174 42.34 60.40 -9.45
C THR A 174 42.67 61.32 -8.26
N PRO A 175 43.95 61.66 -7.97
CA PRO A 175 45.24 61.12 -8.42
C PRO A 175 46.09 60.47 -7.31
#